data_AF-A0AAU3RR44-F1
#
_entry.id   AF-A0AAU3RR44-F1
#
_cell.length_a   1.000
_cell.length_b   1.000
_cell.length_c   1.000
_cell.angle_alpha   90.00
_cell.angle_beta   90.00
_cell.angle_gamma   90.00
#
_symmetry.space_group_name_H-M   'P 1'
#
loop_
_entity.id
_entity.type
_entity.pdbx_description
1 polymer ?
#
loop_
_entity_poly.entity_id
_entity_poly.type
_entity_poly.pdbx_seq_one_letter_code
_entity_poly.pdbx_strand_id
1 'polypeptide(L)'
;MPHREHQREAEPGHRPRRVAAAGFACALAAGSLVLLGTGNVSARAVTCFGVPATLVVTTPGATTDGTPGNDVIVGTPGPDTIHGQGGDDLICGLAGDDVLIGGLGNDQIDGSAGSDQLRGDNFSPTGNATGGGNDRLLGGDGDDQFTGDSYAPAGTAEGGGNDQLIGGPGNDRLTGDSRGLNAVGGGVDRIDGGPGDDALLGDSGAFAGNATGAGSDVLLGGPGAETMTGDSEAAQNAIGSGGNDLLDLGADGGVSAIGDHAVTNPAGGRAIGAGNDRIIGGAADEFLVGDSGPADARRTTAGNDTISGGAGNDRVFGDNVDLTGTASAGTVGGADFLDGGEGIDTLKAGPAGDFLSGGPDGQDGPDACDGEGGADFATGCETLAGLP
;
A
#
# COMPACT_ATOMS: atom_id res chain seq x y z
N MET A 1 53.04 -31.90 -37.86
CA MET A 1 54.29 -32.24 -37.15
C MET A 1 54.78 -31.00 -36.42
N PRO A 2 55.23 -31.12 -35.16
CA PRO A 2 55.24 -30.04 -34.17
C PRO A 2 56.64 -29.45 -33.93
N HIS A 3 56.71 -28.30 -33.25
CA HIS A 3 57.77 -27.79 -32.35
C HIS A 3 57.47 -26.29 -32.07
N ARG A 4 57.64 -25.71 -30.89
CA ARG A 4 58.25 -26.12 -29.62
C ARG A 4 57.78 -25.15 -28.52
N GLU A 5 57.68 -25.65 -27.30
CA GLU A 5 57.46 -24.91 -26.05
C GLU A 5 58.52 -23.83 -25.80
N HIS A 6 58.12 -22.76 -25.10
CA HIS A 6 58.91 -22.25 -23.97
C HIS A 6 57.98 -21.72 -22.86
N GLN A 7 58.05 -22.41 -21.72
CA GLN A 7 57.57 -21.98 -20.41
C GLN A 7 58.42 -20.81 -19.89
N ARG A 8 57.80 -19.92 -19.10
CA ARG A 8 58.33 -19.18 -17.92
C ARG A 8 57.11 -18.57 -17.22
N GLU A 9 56.68 -19.17 -16.12
CA GLU A 9 56.98 -18.81 -14.71
C GLU A 9 56.00 -17.77 -14.15
N ALA A 10 55.34 -18.19 -13.07
CA ALA A 10 54.28 -17.52 -12.33
C ALA A 10 54.85 -16.54 -11.29
N GLU A 11 54.07 -15.52 -10.91
CA GLU A 11 53.75 -15.17 -9.52
C GLU A 11 52.69 -14.03 -9.45
N PRO A 12 52.01 -13.83 -8.29
CA PRO A 12 50.56 -13.72 -8.24
C PRO A 12 50.02 -12.36 -7.75
N GLY A 13 48.69 -12.18 -7.87
CA GLY A 13 47.93 -11.50 -6.81
C GLY A 13 46.95 -10.41 -7.25
N HIS A 14 45.68 -10.78 -7.45
CA HIS A 14 44.55 -10.16 -6.74
C HIS A 14 43.28 -10.94 -7.05
N ARG A 15 42.76 -11.70 -6.06
CA ARG A 15 41.38 -12.20 -6.10
C ARG A 15 40.48 -11.14 -5.48
N PRO A 16 39.32 -10.83 -6.08
CA PRO A 16 38.32 -9.98 -5.44
C PRO A 16 37.73 -10.70 -4.21
N ARG A 17 37.65 -9.97 -3.11
CA ARG A 17 37.07 -10.43 -1.84
C ARG A 17 35.55 -10.61 -2.03
N ARG A 18 35.08 -11.82 -1.80
CA ARG A 18 33.66 -12.11 -1.50
C ARG A 18 33.32 -11.46 -0.17
N VAL A 19 32.30 -10.61 -0.16
CA VAL A 19 31.66 -10.14 1.08
C VAL A 19 30.63 -11.20 1.45
N ALA A 20 30.88 -11.92 2.53
CA ALA A 20 29.89 -12.78 3.16
C ALA A 20 29.08 -11.93 4.14
N ALA A 21 27.77 -11.89 3.94
CA ALA A 21 26.82 -11.37 4.93
C ALA A 21 26.87 -12.29 6.16
N ALA A 22 27.22 -11.72 7.31
CA ALA A 22 27.15 -12.40 8.60
C ALA A 22 25.80 -12.04 9.22
N GLY A 23 24.87 -12.99 9.24
CA GLY A 23 23.66 -12.92 10.03
C GLY A 23 24.00 -12.83 11.51
N PHE A 24 23.47 -11.80 12.18
CA PHE A 24 23.60 -11.62 13.62
C PHE A 24 22.42 -12.31 14.30
N ALA A 25 22.58 -13.60 14.62
CA ALA A 25 21.68 -14.28 15.55
C ALA A 25 22.04 -13.87 16.98
N CYS A 26 21.21 -13.02 17.60
CA CYS A 26 21.36 -12.65 19.00
C CYS A 26 20.65 -13.70 19.88
N ALA A 27 21.39 -14.71 20.33
CA ALA A 27 20.92 -15.66 21.33
C ALA A 27 21.17 -15.10 22.74
N LEU A 28 20.12 -14.64 23.43
CA LEU A 28 20.18 -14.25 24.84
C LEU A 28 19.97 -15.48 25.73
N ALA A 29 21.07 -16.02 26.25
CA ALA A 29 21.05 -17.01 27.32
C ALA A 29 20.83 -16.32 28.67
N ALA A 30 19.76 -16.69 29.38
CA ALA A 30 19.48 -16.24 30.73
C ALA A 30 20.50 -16.83 31.73
N GLY A 31 21.46 -16.02 32.17
CA GLY A 31 22.37 -16.32 33.26
C GLY A 31 22.13 -15.38 34.43
N SER A 32 21.66 -15.90 35.57
CA SER A 32 21.52 -15.15 36.83
C SER A 32 22.86 -14.56 37.25
N LEU A 33 22.95 -13.23 37.23
CA LEU A 33 24.14 -12.48 37.64
C LEU A 33 23.99 -11.98 39.09
N VAL A 34 24.69 -12.63 40.02
CA VAL A 34 24.86 -12.12 41.40
C VAL A 34 25.91 -11.02 41.37
N LEU A 35 25.50 -9.77 41.56
CA LEU A 35 26.40 -8.61 41.57
C LEU A 35 26.75 -8.20 43.01
N LEU A 36 27.97 -8.53 43.44
CA LEU A 36 28.65 -7.87 44.57
C LEU A 36 29.69 -6.91 43.99
N GLY A 37 29.29 -5.66 43.76
CA GLY A 37 30.21 -4.60 43.32
C GLY A 37 29.49 -3.29 43.03
N THR A 38 29.82 -2.24 43.79
CA THR A 38 29.32 -0.86 43.63
C THR A 38 30.04 -0.15 42.47
N GLY A 39 29.81 -0.63 41.25
CA GLY A 39 30.14 0.09 40.03
C GLY A 39 28.86 0.70 39.45
N ASN A 40 28.83 2.02 39.27
CA ASN A 40 27.80 2.69 38.48
C ASN A 40 27.96 2.22 37.02
N VAL A 41 27.34 1.10 36.67
CA VAL A 41 27.05 0.78 35.28
C VAL A 41 26.02 1.82 34.86
N SER A 42 26.41 2.79 34.04
CA SER A 42 25.44 3.65 33.37
C SER A 42 24.57 2.73 32.55
N ALA A 43 23.39 2.37 33.06
CA ALA A 43 22.38 1.67 32.29
C ALA A 43 22.18 2.50 31.02
N ARG A 44 22.41 1.88 29.85
CA ARG A 44 22.08 2.55 28.60
C ARG A 44 20.58 2.84 28.64
N ALA A 45 20.21 4.09 28.36
CA ALA A 45 18.80 4.45 28.23
C ALA A 45 18.19 3.59 27.12
N VAL A 46 17.01 3.03 27.39
CA VAL A 46 16.17 2.42 26.35
C VAL A 46 15.66 3.56 25.47
N THR A 47 15.65 3.36 24.15
CA THR A 47 15.34 4.41 23.18
C THR A 47 14.38 3.88 22.11
N CYS A 48 13.48 4.74 21.64
CA CYS A 48 12.68 4.54 20.43
C CYS A 48 13.10 5.59 19.40
N PHE A 49 13.38 5.21 18.15
CA PHE A 49 13.93 6.09 17.12
C PHE A 49 15.15 6.93 17.57
N GLY A 50 15.97 6.40 18.48
CA GLY A 50 17.13 7.09 19.04
C GLY A 50 16.82 8.14 20.13
N VAL A 51 15.55 8.32 20.50
CA VAL A 51 15.09 9.21 21.57
C VAL A 51 14.90 8.42 22.87
N PRO A 52 15.39 8.89 24.03
CA PRO A 52 15.18 8.20 25.30
C PRO A 52 13.70 8.04 25.67
N ALA A 53 13.32 6.83 26.10
CA ALA A 53 11.95 6.52 26.49
C ALA A 53 11.49 7.34 27.71
N THR A 54 10.29 7.93 27.63
CA THR A 54 9.54 8.49 28.76
C THR A 54 8.84 7.38 29.53
N LEU A 55 8.45 6.30 28.84
CA LEU A 55 7.77 5.14 29.38
C LEU A 55 8.37 3.84 28.82
N VAL A 56 8.72 2.92 29.72
CA VAL A 56 9.19 1.58 29.34
C VAL A 56 8.25 0.55 29.93
N VAL A 57 7.60 -0.22 29.07
CA VAL A 57 6.74 -1.35 29.46
C VAL A 57 7.63 -2.47 29.98
N THR A 58 7.25 -3.07 31.11
CA THR A 58 8.05 -4.13 31.74
C THR A 58 7.30 -5.46 31.89
N THR A 59 6.03 -5.49 31.49
CA THR A 59 5.17 -6.66 31.65
C THR A 59 4.50 -6.94 30.30
N PRO A 60 4.90 -8.01 29.59
CA PRO A 60 4.25 -8.39 28.34
C PRO A 60 2.75 -8.61 28.54
N GLY A 61 1.96 -8.18 27.58
CA GLY A 61 0.49 -8.28 27.58
C GLY A 61 -0.21 -7.25 28.43
N ALA A 62 0.53 -6.25 28.96
CA ALA A 62 -0.07 -5.16 29.70
C ALA A 62 -0.59 -4.09 28.74
N THR A 63 -1.82 -3.62 28.99
CA THR A 63 -2.30 -2.37 28.41
C THR A 63 -1.57 -1.21 29.07
N THR A 64 -0.95 -0.37 28.25
CA THR A 64 -0.18 0.79 28.66
C THR A 64 -0.75 2.05 28.02
N ASP A 65 -1.01 3.06 28.84
CA ASP A 65 -1.44 4.38 28.40
C ASP A 65 -0.28 5.38 28.59
N GLY A 66 -0.02 6.17 27.55
CA GLY A 66 0.78 7.39 27.60
C GLY A 66 0.02 8.52 28.29
N THR A 67 0.37 9.74 27.92
CA THR A 67 -0.16 10.97 28.49
C THR A 67 -0.80 11.83 27.40
N PRO A 68 -1.54 12.91 27.75
CA PRO A 68 -2.06 13.83 26.73
C PRO A 68 -1.01 14.70 26.03
N GLY A 69 0.28 14.41 26.15
CA GLY A 69 1.34 15.10 25.42
C GLY A 69 2.44 14.14 25.03
N ASN A 70 3.38 14.62 24.21
CA ASN A 70 4.38 13.81 23.52
C ASN A 70 5.14 12.84 24.43
N ASP A 71 5.00 11.56 24.14
CA ASP A 71 5.61 10.44 24.82
C ASP A 71 6.59 9.68 23.94
N VAL A 72 7.50 8.96 24.60
CA VAL A 72 8.40 8.01 23.96
C VAL A 72 8.23 6.69 24.68
N ILE A 73 7.46 5.80 24.07
CA ILE A 73 7.02 4.54 24.67
C ILE A 73 7.76 3.37 24.02
N VAL A 74 8.36 2.52 24.85
CA VAL A 74 8.98 1.27 24.40
C VAL A 74 8.30 0.10 25.07
N GLY A 75 7.77 -0.80 24.24
CA GLY A 75 7.16 -2.07 24.60
C GLY A 75 8.17 -3.11 25.09
N THR A 76 7.75 -4.36 24.99
CA THR A 76 8.46 -5.56 25.41
C THR A 76 8.67 -6.49 24.21
N PRO A 77 9.54 -7.51 24.31
CA PRO A 77 9.65 -8.52 23.25
C PRO A 77 8.49 -9.54 23.21
N GLY A 78 7.33 -9.22 23.79
CA GLY A 78 6.12 -10.03 23.73
C GLY A 78 4.91 -9.13 23.46
N PRO A 79 3.72 -9.72 23.27
CA PRO A 79 2.57 -8.99 22.75
C PRO A 79 2.16 -7.87 23.71
N ASP A 80 2.04 -6.65 23.22
CA ASP A 80 1.71 -5.47 24.00
C ASP A 80 0.47 -4.75 23.47
N THR A 81 -0.13 -3.92 24.33
CA THR A 81 -1.19 -3.00 23.92
C THR A 81 -0.83 -1.63 24.43
N ILE A 82 -0.51 -0.71 23.51
CA ILE A 82 0.02 0.62 23.84
C ILE A 82 -0.88 1.68 23.21
N HIS A 83 -1.26 2.67 24.02
CA HIS A 83 -2.02 3.85 23.61
C HIS A 83 -1.18 5.10 23.92
N GLY A 84 -0.74 5.86 22.93
CA GLY A 84 -0.02 7.13 23.12
C GLY A 84 -0.89 8.22 23.74
N GLN A 85 -2.17 8.23 23.35
CA GLN A 85 -3.26 9.13 23.78
C GLN A 85 -3.29 10.44 23.01
N GLY A 86 -2.38 11.38 23.25
CA GLY A 86 -2.31 12.55 22.39
C GLY A 86 -1.02 13.33 22.57
N GLY A 87 -0.75 14.25 21.65
CA GLY A 87 0.59 14.75 21.42
C GLY A 87 1.27 13.98 20.31
N ASP A 88 2.46 14.40 19.90
CA ASP A 88 3.23 13.68 18.87
C ASP A 88 4.12 12.62 19.55
N ASP A 89 3.73 11.37 19.46
CA ASP A 89 4.28 10.23 20.18
C ASP A 89 5.26 9.41 19.35
N LEU A 90 6.23 8.79 20.04
CA LEU A 90 7.14 7.80 19.47
C LEU A 90 6.89 6.46 20.17
N ILE A 91 6.37 5.47 19.44
CA ILE A 91 6.00 4.17 19.99
C ILE A 91 6.79 3.07 19.29
N CYS A 92 7.49 2.23 20.06
CA CYS A 92 8.19 1.04 19.56
C CYS A 92 7.67 -0.20 20.29
N GLY A 93 6.97 -1.11 19.58
CA GLY A 93 6.42 -2.36 20.10
C GLY A 93 7.51 -3.38 20.44
N LEU A 94 8.49 -3.53 19.54
CA LEU A 94 9.64 -4.44 19.57
C LEU A 94 9.38 -5.80 18.93
N ALA A 95 8.87 -6.79 19.66
CA ALA A 95 8.65 -8.09 19.07
C ALA A 95 7.43 -8.74 19.70
N GLY A 96 6.79 -9.64 18.97
CA GLY A 96 5.49 -10.19 19.35
C GLY A 96 4.36 -9.42 18.67
N ASP A 97 3.16 -9.99 18.76
CA ASP A 97 1.98 -9.46 18.06
C ASP A 97 1.37 -8.32 18.89
N ASP A 98 1.60 -7.08 18.46
CA ASP A 98 1.30 -5.87 19.20
C ASP A 98 0.02 -5.16 18.71
N VAL A 99 -0.59 -4.39 19.61
CA VAL A 99 -1.64 -3.42 19.26
C VAL A 99 -1.16 -2.03 19.68
N LEU A 100 -0.80 -1.21 18.71
CA LEU A 100 -0.19 0.10 18.92
C LEU A 100 -1.11 1.19 18.36
N ILE A 101 -1.49 2.13 19.22
CA ILE A 101 -2.38 3.25 18.90
C ILE A 101 -1.66 4.53 19.28
N GLY A 102 -1.37 5.43 18.35
CA GLY A 102 -0.76 6.73 18.62
C GLY A 102 -1.71 7.63 19.40
N GLY A 103 -2.88 7.89 18.83
CA GLY A 103 -3.86 8.82 19.40
C GLY A 103 -3.81 10.13 18.64
N LEU A 104 -4.20 11.23 19.30
CA LEU A 104 -4.27 12.52 18.61
C LEU A 104 -2.88 13.14 18.42
N GLY A 105 -2.40 13.31 17.19
CA GLY A 105 -1.09 13.91 16.98
C GLY A 105 -0.51 13.63 15.61
N ASN A 106 0.79 13.86 15.45
CA ASN A 106 1.56 13.24 14.38
C ASN A 106 2.49 12.22 15.03
N ASP A 107 2.10 10.96 14.97
CA ASP A 107 2.72 9.88 15.71
C ASP A 107 3.67 9.08 14.83
N GLN A 108 4.68 8.49 15.46
CA GLN A 108 5.58 7.55 14.81
C GLN A 108 5.56 6.22 15.56
N ILE A 109 5.17 5.16 14.87
CA ILE A 109 4.94 3.84 15.44
C ILE A 109 5.76 2.79 14.69
N ASP A 110 6.45 1.92 15.42
CA ASP A 110 7.23 0.78 14.90
C ASP A 110 6.79 -0.50 15.64
N GLY A 111 6.07 -1.38 14.93
CA GLY A 111 5.66 -2.72 15.41
C GLY A 111 6.83 -3.69 15.51
N SER A 112 7.76 -3.56 14.58
CA SER A 112 9.01 -4.30 14.45
C SER A 112 8.86 -5.76 14.00
N ALA A 113 8.51 -6.72 14.85
CA ALA A 113 8.45 -8.12 14.41
C ALA A 113 7.31 -8.86 15.08
N GLY A 114 6.37 -9.36 14.31
CA GLY A 114 5.10 -9.85 14.82
C GLY A 114 4.00 -9.58 13.81
N SER A 115 2.82 -10.12 14.04
CA SER A 115 1.63 -9.69 13.30
C SER A 115 0.94 -8.58 14.09
N ASP A 116 1.20 -7.34 13.70
CA ASP A 116 0.87 -6.17 14.48
C ASP A 116 -0.39 -5.46 13.97
N GLN A 117 -1.05 -4.73 14.86
CA GLN A 117 -2.14 -3.81 14.53
C GLN A 117 -1.71 -2.39 14.91
N LEU A 118 -1.44 -1.57 13.89
CA LEU A 118 -0.99 -0.20 14.06
C LEU A 118 -2.11 0.76 13.67
N ARG A 119 -2.28 1.80 14.48
CA ARG A 119 -3.16 2.92 14.18
C ARG A 119 -2.44 4.20 14.56
N GLY A 120 -2.37 5.17 13.66
CA GLY A 120 -1.89 6.48 14.05
C GLY A 120 -2.82 7.08 15.09
N ASP A 121 -4.12 6.79 14.99
CA ASP A 121 -5.11 7.53 15.77
C ASP A 121 -6.17 6.66 16.50
N ASN A 122 -7.26 7.29 16.93
CA ASN A 122 -8.21 6.70 17.85
C ASN A 122 -8.90 5.41 17.37
N PHE A 123 -9.12 4.48 18.32
CA PHE A 123 -9.89 3.26 18.11
C PHE A 123 -11.19 3.23 18.92
N SER A 124 -12.30 2.91 18.27
CA SER A 124 -13.58 2.70 18.94
C SER A 124 -14.30 1.44 18.40
N PRO A 125 -14.41 0.35 19.19
CA PRO A 125 -15.03 -0.89 18.71
C PRO A 125 -16.56 -0.81 18.56
N THR A 126 -17.24 0.12 19.23
CA THR A 126 -18.73 0.17 19.29
C THR A 126 -19.35 1.53 18.97
N GLY A 127 -18.54 2.58 18.89
CA GLY A 127 -18.98 3.95 18.59
C GLY A 127 -18.10 4.59 17.52
N ASN A 128 -18.12 5.91 17.48
CA ASN A 128 -17.31 6.67 16.52
C ASN A 128 -15.88 6.86 17.03
N ALA A 129 -14.94 6.99 16.11
CA ALA A 129 -13.57 7.43 16.36
C ALA A 129 -13.31 8.69 15.53
N THR A 130 -12.55 9.62 16.09
CA THR A 130 -12.17 10.86 15.41
C THR A 130 -10.69 11.12 15.64
N GLY A 131 -10.01 11.57 14.61
CA GLY A 131 -8.57 11.79 14.59
C GLY A 131 -8.16 12.69 13.43
N GLY A 132 -6.98 12.45 12.89
CA GLY A 132 -6.26 13.19 11.89
C GLY A 132 -4.82 13.38 12.36
N GLY A 133 -3.87 13.26 11.46
CA GLY A 133 -2.46 13.35 11.78
C GLY A 133 -1.62 13.52 10.54
N ASN A 134 -0.32 13.35 10.68
CA ASN A 134 0.54 12.94 9.57
C ASN A 134 1.44 11.87 10.18
N ASP A 135 0.90 10.67 10.24
CA ASP A 135 1.43 9.58 11.03
C ASP A 135 2.43 8.78 10.22
N ARG A 136 3.36 8.15 10.92
CA ARG A 136 4.36 7.29 10.32
C ARG A 136 4.32 5.92 11.00
N LEU A 137 3.80 4.94 10.28
CA LEU A 137 3.61 3.58 10.75
C LEU A 137 4.60 2.65 10.04
N LEU A 138 5.34 1.85 10.83
CA LEU A 138 6.26 0.83 10.35
C LEU A 138 5.88 -0.51 10.98
N GLY A 139 5.60 -1.51 10.17
CA GLY A 139 5.12 -2.82 10.60
C GLY A 139 6.29 -3.72 10.93
N GLY A 140 7.15 -3.90 9.92
CA GLY A 140 8.35 -4.69 10.03
C GLY A 140 8.12 -6.09 9.50
N ASP A 141 8.57 -7.12 10.22
CA ASP A 141 8.39 -8.52 9.78
C ASP A 141 7.05 -9.07 10.31
N GLY A 142 6.18 -9.57 9.43
CA GLY A 142 4.95 -10.29 9.79
C GLY A 142 3.74 -9.80 9.00
N ASP A 143 2.59 -10.48 9.14
CA ASP A 143 1.36 -10.04 8.48
C ASP A 143 0.68 -8.94 9.32
N ASP A 144 0.75 -7.69 8.87
CA ASP A 144 0.36 -6.50 9.62
C ASP A 144 -0.96 -5.86 9.16
N GLN A 145 -1.57 -5.06 10.03
CA GLN A 145 -2.80 -4.30 9.74
C GLN A 145 -2.69 -2.85 10.18
N PHE A 146 -2.75 -1.92 9.24
CA PHE A 146 -2.63 -0.48 9.48
C PHE A 146 -3.93 0.27 9.20
N THR A 147 -4.07 1.40 9.90
CA THR A 147 -5.02 2.46 9.59
C THR A 147 -4.28 3.74 9.98
N GLY A 148 -3.91 4.62 9.04
CA GLY A 148 -3.11 5.80 9.40
C GLY A 148 -3.84 6.66 10.42
N ASP A 149 -5.16 6.81 10.29
CA ASP A 149 -5.95 7.54 11.28
C ASP A 149 -6.81 6.61 12.18
N SER A 150 -8.13 6.81 12.13
CA SER A 150 -9.09 6.32 13.10
C SER A 150 -9.73 5.02 12.65
N TYR A 151 -9.97 4.12 13.62
CA TYR A 151 -10.67 2.85 13.36
C TYR A 151 -11.95 2.71 14.18
N ALA A 152 -13.09 2.55 13.50
CA ALA A 152 -14.41 2.40 14.12
C ALA A 152 -15.28 1.35 13.41
N PRO A 153 -15.04 0.04 13.62
CA PRO A 153 -15.70 -1.03 12.86
C PRO A 153 -17.25 -1.06 12.99
N ALA A 154 -17.80 -0.49 14.06
CA ALA A 154 -19.24 -0.41 14.30
C ALA A 154 -19.81 1.02 14.22
N GLY A 155 -18.99 2.01 13.85
CA GLY A 155 -19.35 3.43 13.87
C GLY A 155 -18.74 4.19 12.70
N THR A 156 -18.75 5.51 12.82
CA THR A 156 -18.05 6.38 11.88
C THR A 156 -16.63 6.60 12.37
N ALA A 157 -15.65 6.32 11.53
CA ALA A 157 -14.27 6.80 11.69
C ALA A 157 -14.10 8.09 10.89
N GLU A 158 -13.57 9.12 11.52
CA GLU A 158 -13.25 10.40 10.89
C GLU A 158 -11.80 10.75 11.19
N GLY A 159 -11.04 11.18 10.19
CA GLY A 159 -9.62 11.52 10.34
C GLY A 159 -9.00 11.43 8.96
N GLY A 160 -8.21 12.44 8.63
CA GLY A 160 -7.40 12.46 7.42
C GLY A 160 -6.01 12.99 7.74
N GLY A 161 -5.06 12.71 6.88
CA GLY A 161 -3.66 13.05 7.11
C GLY A 161 -2.81 12.78 5.89
N ASN A 162 -1.58 13.29 5.86
CA ASN A 162 -0.62 12.82 4.86
C ASN A 162 0.29 11.80 5.54
N ASP A 163 -0.13 10.56 5.52
CA ASP A 163 0.46 9.49 6.30
C ASP A 163 1.54 8.74 5.51
N GLN A 164 2.43 8.09 6.27
CA GLN A 164 3.50 7.24 5.73
C GLN A 164 3.40 5.85 6.33
N LEU A 165 2.97 4.90 5.53
CA LEU A 165 2.74 3.53 5.92
C LEU A 165 3.77 2.63 5.23
N ILE A 166 4.51 1.86 6.00
CA ILE A 166 5.47 0.86 5.49
C ILE A 166 5.14 -0.48 6.15
N GLY A 167 4.62 -1.43 5.38
CA GLY A 167 4.29 -2.78 5.84
C GLY A 167 5.56 -3.54 6.20
N GLY A 168 6.35 -3.89 5.19
CA GLY A 168 7.58 -4.67 5.35
C GLY A 168 7.38 -6.06 4.74
N PRO A 169 8.15 -7.08 5.18
CA PRO A 169 7.90 -8.44 4.73
C PRO A 169 6.66 -9.03 5.40
N GLY A 170 5.64 -9.41 4.62
CA GLY A 170 4.35 -9.83 5.18
C GLY A 170 3.25 -9.82 4.13
N ASN A 171 2.07 -10.33 4.46
CA ASN A 171 0.86 -10.05 3.67
C ASN A 171 0.02 -9.02 4.42
N ASP A 172 0.26 -7.76 4.10
CA ASP A 172 -0.16 -6.63 4.92
C ASP A 172 -1.46 -6.02 4.40
N ARG A 173 -2.17 -5.31 5.30
CA ARG A 173 -3.36 -4.51 4.96
C ARG A 173 -3.16 -3.09 5.41
N LEU A 174 -2.99 -2.19 4.45
CA LEU A 174 -2.69 -0.78 4.70
C LEU A 174 -3.86 0.08 4.21
N THR A 175 -4.35 0.96 5.07
CA THR A 175 -5.36 1.98 4.77
C THR A 175 -4.77 3.31 5.21
N GLY A 176 -4.56 4.26 4.30
CA GLY A 176 -3.85 5.51 4.62
C GLY A 176 -4.60 6.33 5.63
N ASP A 177 -5.91 6.54 5.51
CA ASP A 177 -6.66 7.28 6.52
C ASP A 177 -7.46 6.36 7.47
N SER A 178 -8.79 6.46 7.41
CA SER A 178 -9.75 5.98 8.39
C SER A 178 -10.47 4.71 7.91
N ARG A 179 -10.82 3.83 8.84
CA ARG A 179 -11.57 2.61 8.53
C ARG A 179 -12.74 2.37 9.48
N GLY A 180 -13.92 2.00 8.97
CA GLY A 180 -15.09 1.85 9.84
C GLY A 180 -16.34 1.25 9.21
N LEU A 181 -17.48 1.36 9.93
CA LEU A 181 -18.79 1.11 9.32
C LEU A 181 -19.06 2.17 8.24
N ASN A 182 -18.79 3.43 8.59
CA ASN A 182 -18.54 4.50 7.64
C ASN A 182 -17.16 5.08 7.92
N ALA A 183 -16.49 5.58 6.89
CA ALA A 183 -15.19 6.21 7.02
C ALA A 183 -15.19 7.54 6.26
N VAL A 184 -14.53 8.52 6.83
CA VAL A 184 -14.29 9.84 6.24
C VAL A 184 -12.84 10.20 6.54
N GLY A 185 -12.05 10.34 5.49
CA GLY A 185 -10.64 10.71 5.58
C GLY A 185 -10.21 11.28 4.25
N GLY A 186 -8.97 11.68 4.14
CA GLY A 186 -8.38 12.06 2.87
C GLY A 186 -7.07 12.76 3.13
N GLY A 187 -6.13 12.62 2.22
CA GLY A 187 -4.86 13.30 2.31
C GLY A 187 -3.93 12.80 1.23
N VAL A 188 -2.66 13.19 1.29
CA VAL A 188 -1.68 12.70 0.33
C VAL A 188 -0.82 11.68 1.03
N ASP A 189 -1.20 10.42 0.85
CA ASP A 189 -0.63 9.29 1.55
C ASP A 189 0.51 8.67 0.76
N ARG A 190 1.43 8.07 1.51
CA ARG A 190 2.50 7.26 0.96
C ARG A 190 2.51 5.90 1.61
N ILE A 191 2.17 4.90 0.82
CA ILE A 191 2.01 3.52 1.24
C ILE A 191 3.03 2.66 0.50
N ASP A 192 3.79 1.86 1.24
CA ASP A 192 4.76 0.88 0.74
C ASP A 192 4.43 -0.46 1.40
N GLY A 193 3.87 -1.39 0.64
CA GLY A 193 3.52 -2.74 1.12
C GLY A 193 4.78 -3.50 1.50
N GLY A 194 5.70 -3.60 0.55
CA GLY A 194 6.95 -4.35 0.72
C GLY A 194 6.83 -5.73 0.09
N PRO A 195 7.61 -6.72 0.53
CA PRO A 195 7.49 -8.08 0.01
C PRO A 195 6.29 -8.84 0.58
N GLY A 196 5.41 -9.34 -0.30
CA GLY A 196 4.32 -10.27 0.00
C GLY A 196 2.99 -9.81 -0.59
N ASP A 197 1.92 -10.57 -0.32
CA ASP A 197 0.62 -10.34 -0.98
C ASP A 197 -0.17 -9.27 -0.22
N ASP A 198 0.02 -8.00 -0.61
CA ASP A 198 -0.51 -6.85 0.12
C ASP A 198 -1.84 -6.32 -0.41
N ALA A 199 -2.61 -5.68 0.48
CA ALA A 199 -3.79 -4.89 0.13
C ALA A 199 -3.62 -3.44 0.58
N LEU A 200 -3.52 -2.53 -0.39
CA LEU A 200 -3.27 -1.12 -0.16
C LEU A 200 -4.50 -0.29 -0.55
N LEU A 201 -4.87 0.64 0.32
CA LEU A 201 -5.94 1.60 0.12
C LEU A 201 -5.41 2.98 0.51
N GLY A 202 -5.38 3.94 -0.42
CA GLY A 202 -4.80 5.26 -0.12
C GLY A 202 -5.61 5.99 0.93
N ASP A 203 -6.91 6.21 0.75
CA ASP A 203 -7.71 6.92 1.74
C ASP A 203 -8.44 5.96 2.72
N SER A 204 -9.77 5.86 2.58
CA SER A 204 -10.71 5.45 3.61
C SER A 204 -11.46 4.18 3.24
N GLY A 205 -11.62 3.29 4.21
CA GLY A 205 -12.25 1.97 4.04
C GLY A 205 -13.55 1.78 4.82
N ALA A 206 -14.61 1.32 4.16
CA ALA A 206 -15.90 1.03 4.81
C ALA A 206 -16.40 -0.40 4.58
N PHE A 207 -16.57 -1.16 5.66
CA PHE A 207 -16.95 -2.59 5.58
C PHE A 207 -18.40 -2.84 5.14
N ALA A 208 -19.32 -1.92 5.45
CA ALA A 208 -20.75 -2.10 5.19
C ALA A 208 -21.50 -0.81 4.84
N GLY A 209 -20.91 0.35 5.10
CA GLY A 209 -21.48 1.67 4.83
C GLY A 209 -20.72 2.41 3.72
N ASN A 210 -20.51 3.70 3.95
CA ASN A 210 -19.90 4.60 2.96
C ASN A 210 -18.47 4.98 3.37
N ALA A 211 -17.59 5.11 2.40
CA ALA A 211 -16.30 5.75 2.56
C ALA A 211 -16.30 7.05 1.74
N THR A 212 -15.62 8.06 2.25
CA THR A 212 -15.29 9.26 1.49
C THR A 212 -13.85 9.63 1.77
N GLY A 213 -13.20 10.10 0.73
CA GLY A 213 -11.84 10.61 0.76
C GLY A 213 -11.39 10.88 -0.65
N ALA A 214 -10.32 11.63 -0.75
CA ALA A 214 -9.58 11.78 -1.99
C ALA A 214 -8.18 12.21 -1.60
N GLY A 215 -7.23 11.75 -2.39
CA GLY A 215 -5.84 12.01 -2.14
C GLY A 215 -5.07 12.38 -3.38
N SER A 216 -3.78 12.16 -3.39
CA SER A 216 -2.99 12.06 -4.63
C SER A 216 -1.83 11.19 -4.24
N ASP A 217 -2.16 9.93 -4.07
CA ASP A 217 -1.47 9.02 -3.21
C ASP A 217 -0.37 8.30 -3.96
N VAL A 218 0.56 7.74 -3.20
CA VAL A 218 1.61 6.91 -3.76
C VAL A 218 1.54 5.55 -3.10
N LEU A 219 1.05 4.57 -3.84
CA LEU A 219 0.93 3.18 -3.43
C LEU A 219 2.00 2.37 -4.17
N LEU A 220 2.92 1.81 -3.40
CA LEU A 220 3.98 0.93 -3.89
C LEU A 220 3.74 -0.46 -3.33
N GLY A 221 3.50 -1.43 -4.20
CA GLY A 221 3.27 -2.83 -3.82
C GLY A 221 4.55 -3.46 -3.35
N GLY A 222 5.51 -3.59 -4.26
CA GLY A 222 6.70 -4.38 -4.05
C GLY A 222 6.58 -5.71 -4.80
N PRO A 223 7.31 -6.75 -4.40
CA PRO A 223 7.15 -8.08 -4.96
C PRO A 223 6.08 -8.90 -4.22
N GLY A 224 5.10 -9.43 -4.94
CA GLY A 224 3.99 -10.16 -4.34
C GLY A 224 2.80 -10.24 -5.28
N ALA A 225 1.61 -10.50 -4.75
CA ALA A 225 0.34 -10.42 -5.49
C ALA A 225 -0.57 -9.37 -4.84
N GLU A 226 -0.48 -8.13 -5.30
CA GLU A 226 -1.05 -6.98 -4.62
C GLU A 226 -2.44 -6.60 -5.15
N THR A 227 -3.21 -5.95 -4.26
CA THR A 227 -4.46 -5.28 -4.61
C THR A 227 -4.38 -3.84 -4.16
N MET A 228 -4.68 -2.89 -5.06
CA MET A 228 -4.57 -1.46 -4.78
C MET A 228 -5.83 -0.70 -5.19
N THR A 229 -6.19 0.27 -4.37
CA THR A 229 -7.21 1.28 -4.67
C THR A 229 -6.64 2.62 -4.22
N GLY A 230 -6.46 3.58 -5.12
CA GLY A 230 -5.78 4.84 -4.80
C GLY A 230 -6.55 5.68 -3.80
N ASP A 231 -7.87 5.81 -3.94
CA ASP A 231 -8.65 6.57 -2.95
C ASP A 231 -9.39 5.65 -1.94
N SER A 232 -10.69 5.44 -2.13
CA SER A 232 -11.61 4.95 -1.10
C SER A 232 -12.31 3.67 -1.52
N GLU A 233 -12.48 2.75 -0.57
CA GLU A 233 -13.16 1.48 -0.78
C GLU A 233 -14.38 1.36 0.15
N ALA A 234 -15.55 1.04 -0.41
CA ALA A 234 -16.76 0.89 0.40
C ALA A 234 -17.74 -0.18 -0.09
N ALA A 235 -18.45 -0.81 0.84
CA ALA A 235 -19.53 -1.72 0.49
C ALA A 235 -20.80 -1.01 -0.06
N GLN A 236 -21.02 0.29 0.16
CA GLN A 236 -22.18 1.00 -0.39
C GLN A 236 -21.80 2.14 -1.31
N ASN A 237 -21.09 3.15 -0.81
CA ASN A 237 -20.66 4.26 -1.64
C ASN A 237 -19.25 4.67 -1.24
N ALA A 238 -18.36 4.73 -2.23
CA ALA A 238 -17.06 5.36 -2.13
C ALA A 238 -17.14 6.66 -2.95
N ILE A 239 -17.08 7.81 -2.29
CA ILE A 239 -17.35 9.10 -2.93
C ILE A 239 -16.32 10.14 -2.50
N GLY A 240 -15.73 10.80 -3.48
CA GLY A 240 -14.74 11.86 -3.31
C GLY A 240 -14.60 12.69 -4.57
N SER A 241 -13.52 13.45 -4.67
CA SER A 241 -13.16 14.14 -5.91
C SER A 241 -12.46 13.26 -6.93
N GLY A 242 -11.89 12.12 -6.50
CA GLY A 242 -10.87 11.40 -7.27
C GLY A 242 -9.49 12.04 -7.08
N GLY A 243 -8.56 11.32 -6.48
CA GLY A 243 -7.16 11.70 -6.34
C GLY A 243 -6.37 11.51 -7.64
N ASN A 244 -5.20 12.14 -7.78
CA ASN A 244 -4.30 11.78 -8.90
C ASN A 244 -3.22 10.89 -8.33
N ASP A 245 -3.42 9.59 -8.46
CA ASP A 245 -2.71 8.59 -7.70
C ASP A 245 -1.61 7.95 -8.55
N LEU A 246 -0.55 7.52 -7.88
CA LEU A 246 0.49 6.68 -8.43
C LEU A 246 0.39 5.31 -7.79
N LEU A 247 -0.01 4.33 -8.59
CA LEU A 247 -0.07 2.93 -8.19
C LEU A 247 1.02 2.17 -8.95
N ASP A 248 1.96 1.59 -8.23
CA ASP A 248 3.05 0.77 -8.77
C ASP A 248 2.94 -0.63 -8.15
N LEU A 249 2.45 -1.59 -8.93
CA LEU A 249 2.30 -2.99 -8.52
C LEU A 249 3.65 -3.71 -8.37
N GLY A 250 4.76 -3.08 -8.75
CA GLY A 250 6.09 -3.67 -8.64
C GLY A 250 6.42 -4.66 -9.75
N ALA A 251 7.68 -5.12 -9.76
CA ALA A 251 8.25 -5.80 -10.92
C ALA A 251 7.72 -7.21 -11.18
N ASP A 252 7.25 -7.91 -10.14
CA ASP A 252 6.63 -9.23 -10.29
C ASP A 252 5.17 -9.11 -10.74
N GLY A 253 4.58 -7.91 -10.64
CA GLY A 253 3.17 -7.65 -10.93
C GLY A 253 2.28 -7.89 -9.73
N GLY A 254 1.01 -7.51 -9.87
CA GLY A 254 -0.01 -7.70 -8.83
C GLY A 254 -1.25 -8.42 -9.35
N VAL A 255 -2.36 -8.28 -8.64
CA VAL A 255 -3.66 -8.81 -9.08
C VAL A 255 -4.50 -7.70 -9.72
N SER A 256 -4.58 -6.54 -9.06
CA SER A 256 -5.41 -5.44 -9.56
C SER A 256 -5.03 -4.09 -8.98
N ALA A 257 -5.20 -3.05 -9.79
CA ALA A 257 -5.12 -1.65 -9.38
C ALA A 257 -6.34 -0.89 -9.90
N ILE A 258 -6.94 -0.08 -9.03
CA ILE A 258 -8.02 0.87 -9.35
C ILE A 258 -7.50 2.24 -8.92
N GLY A 259 -7.45 3.21 -9.83
CA GLY A 259 -6.91 4.53 -9.51
C GLY A 259 -7.71 5.21 -8.42
N ASP A 260 -9.02 5.40 -8.59
CA ASP A 260 -9.81 6.12 -7.58
C ASP A 260 -10.58 5.19 -6.62
N HIS A 261 -11.91 5.17 -6.74
CA HIS A 261 -12.82 4.61 -5.76
C HIS A 261 -13.32 3.24 -6.17
N ALA A 262 -13.42 2.33 -5.21
CA ALA A 262 -13.96 0.99 -5.43
C ALA A 262 -15.20 0.73 -4.58
N VAL A 263 -16.18 0.01 -5.15
CA VAL A 263 -17.22 -0.62 -4.33
C VAL A 263 -17.11 -2.14 -4.32
N THR A 264 -17.31 -2.75 -3.16
CA THR A 264 -17.13 -4.20 -2.96
C THR A 264 -18.43 -4.99 -3.04
N ASN A 265 -19.59 -4.31 -3.06
CA ASN A 265 -20.90 -4.97 -3.04
C ASN A 265 -21.60 -4.98 -4.41
N PRO A 266 -21.84 -6.15 -5.01
CA PRO A 266 -22.53 -6.27 -6.29
C PRO A 266 -24.04 -5.98 -6.23
N ALA A 267 -24.63 -5.85 -5.04
CA ALA A 267 -26.05 -5.51 -4.88
C ALA A 267 -26.37 -4.03 -5.22
N GLY A 268 -25.35 -3.24 -5.55
CA GLY A 268 -25.46 -1.83 -5.91
C GLY A 268 -24.67 -0.93 -4.98
N GLY A 269 -24.11 0.13 -5.55
CA GLY A 269 -23.22 1.06 -4.87
C GLY A 269 -22.56 2.00 -5.87
N ARG A 270 -22.22 3.21 -5.41
CA ARG A 270 -21.65 4.24 -6.28
C ARG A 270 -20.19 4.44 -5.92
N ALA A 271 -19.33 4.41 -6.93
CA ALA A 271 -17.97 4.93 -6.86
C ALA A 271 -17.98 6.23 -7.69
N ILE A 272 -17.73 7.38 -7.06
CA ILE A 272 -17.85 8.71 -7.70
C ILE A 272 -16.70 9.59 -7.26
N GLY A 273 -16.00 10.17 -8.22
CA GLY A 273 -14.72 10.82 -8.05
C GLY A 273 -13.81 10.25 -9.13
N ALA A 274 -13.09 11.11 -9.82
CA ALA A 274 -12.09 10.67 -10.78
C ALA A 274 -10.94 11.67 -10.88
N GLY A 275 -9.71 11.20 -10.73
CA GLY A 275 -8.51 11.95 -11.02
C GLY A 275 -7.69 11.33 -12.14
N ASN A 276 -6.52 11.91 -12.40
CA ASN A 276 -5.67 11.52 -13.51
C ASN A 276 -4.58 10.60 -12.97
N ASP A 277 -4.80 9.31 -13.10
CA ASP A 277 -4.03 8.31 -12.40
C ASP A 277 -2.89 7.78 -13.24
N ARG A 278 -1.85 7.35 -12.54
CA ARG A 278 -0.71 6.68 -13.13
C ARG A 278 -0.59 5.31 -12.53
N ILE A 279 -0.89 4.31 -13.36
CA ILE A 279 -0.83 2.90 -12.95
C ILE A 279 0.30 2.21 -13.70
N ILE A 280 1.15 1.53 -12.94
CA ILE A 280 2.29 0.76 -13.43
C ILE A 280 2.07 -0.69 -12.97
N GLY A 281 1.75 -1.56 -13.93
CA GLY A 281 1.72 -3.01 -13.76
C GLY A 281 3.12 -3.62 -13.81
N GLY A 282 3.16 -4.95 -13.76
CA GLY A 282 4.40 -5.71 -13.61
C GLY A 282 4.54 -6.81 -14.63
N ALA A 283 4.65 -8.06 -14.17
CA ALA A 283 4.92 -9.22 -15.03
C ALA A 283 3.82 -10.29 -14.96
N ALA A 284 2.76 -10.05 -14.19
CA ALA A 284 1.64 -10.96 -14.01
C ALA A 284 0.48 -10.56 -14.92
N ASP A 285 -0.57 -11.41 -14.97
CA ASP A 285 -1.79 -11.05 -15.68
C ASP A 285 -2.64 -10.14 -14.78
N GLU A 286 -2.71 -8.84 -15.09
CA GLU A 286 -3.28 -7.84 -14.18
C GLU A 286 -4.63 -7.27 -14.64
N PHE A 287 -5.34 -6.69 -13.68
CA PHE A 287 -6.58 -5.94 -13.92
C PHE A 287 -6.40 -4.50 -13.47
N LEU A 288 -6.24 -3.61 -14.45
CA LEU A 288 -5.89 -2.21 -14.23
C LEU A 288 -7.05 -1.31 -14.68
N VAL A 289 -7.44 -0.39 -13.82
CA VAL A 289 -8.57 0.52 -14.03
C VAL A 289 -8.11 1.92 -13.67
N GLY A 290 -8.14 2.85 -14.63
CA GLY A 290 -7.74 4.24 -14.39
C GLY A 290 -8.64 4.89 -13.37
N ASP A 291 -9.95 5.00 -13.64
CA ASP A 291 -10.86 5.62 -12.67
C ASP A 291 -11.33 4.66 -11.53
N SER A 292 -12.65 4.52 -11.38
CA SER A 292 -13.35 3.85 -10.31
C SER A 292 -13.97 2.51 -10.71
N GLY A 293 -14.26 1.66 -9.72
CA GLY A 293 -15.02 0.40 -9.88
C GLY A 293 -16.45 0.47 -9.32
N PRO A 294 -17.43 1.15 -9.96
CA PRO A 294 -18.80 1.24 -9.48
C PRO A 294 -19.66 0.00 -9.76
N ALA A 295 -20.67 -0.23 -8.91
CA ALA A 295 -21.79 -1.14 -9.22
C ALA A 295 -22.94 -0.42 -9.95
N ASP A 296 -23.11 0.89 -9.71
CA ASP A 296 -24.10 1.76 -10.36
C ASP A 296 -23.43 2.80 -11.27
N ALA A 297 -23.21 2.41 -12.52
CA ALA A 297 -22.53 3.21 -13.55
C ALA A 297 -23.33 4.41 -14.11
N ARG A 298 -24.52 4.73 -13.57
CA ARG A 298 -25.38 5.80 -14.14
C ARG A 298 -24.83 7.20 -13.91
N ARG A 299 -23.88 7.36 -13.01
CA ARG A 299 -23.28 8.63 -12.59
C ARG A 299 -21.84 8.38 -12.15
N THR A 300 -20.93 8.42 -13.12
CA THR A 300 -19.49 8.40 -12.88
C THR A 300 -18.87 9.71 -13.37
N THR A 301 -17.65 9.93 -12.93
CA THR A 301 -16.70 10.93 -13.45
C THR A 301 -15.55 10.17 -14.09
N ALA A 302 -14.81 10.82 -14.98
CA ALA A 302 -13.62 10.25 -15.58
C ALA A 302 -12.48 11.28 -15.56
N GLY A 303 -11.26 10.84 -15.29
CA GLY A 303 -10.03 11.61 -15.39
C GLY A 303 -9.25 11.25 -16.65
N ASN A 304 -7.96 11.55 -16.75
CA ASN A 304 -7.16 11.19 -17.93
C ASN A 304 -5.98 10.36 -17.46
N ASP A 305 -6.00 9.08 -17.77
CA ASP A 305 -5.13 8.14 -17.08
C ASP A 305 -3.94 7.73 -17.94
N THR A 306 -2.88 7.32 -17.26
CA THR A 306 -1.70 6.72 -17.89
C THR A 306 -1.45 5.36 -17.28
N ILE A 307 -1.72 4.31 -18.05
CA ILE A 307 -1.62 2.93 -17.60
C ILE A 307 -0.62 2.18 -18.46
N SER A 308 0.28 1.46 -17.80
CA SER A 308 1.22 0.53 -18.42
C SER A 308 1.00 -0.85 -17.80
N GLY A 309 0.55 -1.83 -18.59
CA GLY A 309 0.36 -3.22 -18.16
C GLY A 309 1.68 -3.89 -17.81
N GLY A 310 2.67 -3.77 -18.71
CA GLY A 310 4.00 -4.30 -18.46
C GLY A 310 4.22 -5.59 -19.23
N ALA A 311 4.34 -6.71 -18.54
CA ALA A 311 4.32 -8.03 -19.17
C ALA A 311 3.19 -8.86 -18.54
N GLY A 312 2.67 -9.82 -19.28
CA GLY A 312 1.48 -10.58 -18.85
C GLY A 312 0.32 -10.36 -19.80
N ASN A 313 -0.80 -11.03 -19.55
CA ASN A 313 -2.01 -10.85 -20.35
C ASN A 313 -2.97 -9.95 -19.58
N ASP A 314 -2.85 -8.65 -19.83
CA ASP A 314 -3.47 -7.63 -19.00
C ASP A 314 -4.86 -7.25 -19.49
N ARG A 315 -5.69 -6.83 -18.53
CA ARG A 315 -6.97 -6.21 -18.79
C ARG A 315 -6.91 -4.78 -18.29
N VAL A 316 -6.77 -3.86 -19.23
CA VAL A 316 -6.56 -2.43 -18.99
C VAL A 316 -7.80 -1.65 -19.39
N PHE A 317 -8.33 -0.89 -18.44
CA PHE A 317 -9.45 0.04 -18.62
C PHE A 317 -8.94 1.44 -18.28
N GLY A 318 -9.06 2.39 -19.21
CA GLY A 318 -8.78 3.80 -18.91
C GLY A 318 -9.87 4.34 -17.99
N ASP A 319 -11.10 4.26 -18.46
CA ASP A 319 -12.26 4.64 -17.66
C ASP A 319 -12.63 3.66 -16.53
N ASN A 320 -13.60 4.11 -15.73
CA ASN A 320 -14.41 3.30 -14.83
C ASN A 320 -14.80 1.92 -15.38
N VAL A 321 -14.82 0.90 -14.52
CA VAL A 321 -15.21 -0.47 -14.88
C VAL A 321 -16.41 -0.96 -14.08
N ASP A 322 -17.26 -1.78 -14.70
CA ASP A 322 -18.29 -2.48 -13.94
C ASP A 322 -17.69 -3.57 -13.02
N LEU A 323 -18.42 -3.97 -11.99
CA LEU A 323 -17.95 -5.03 -11.06
C LEU A 323 -17.72 -6.40 -11.71
N THR A 324 -18.11 -6.60 -12.97
CA THR A 324 -17.79 -7.85 -13.68
C THR A 324 -16.40 -7.81 -14.31
N GLY A 325 -15.80 -6.62 -14.43
CA GLY A 325 -14.51 -6.43 -15.07
C GLY A 325 -14.53 -6.76 -16.56
N THR A 326 -15.70 -6.63 -17.20
CA THR A 326 -15.88 -7.00 -18.63
C THR A 326 -16.24 -5.83 -19.53
N ALA A 327 -16.70 -4.72 -18.97
CA ALA A 327 -17.08 -3.53 -19.72
C ALA A 327 -16.84 -2.26 -18.91
N SER A 328 -16.49 -1.20 -19.62
CA SER A 328 -16.39 0.15 -19.07
C SER A 328 -17.77 0.67 -18.64
N ALA A 329 -17.77 1.57 -17.67
CA ALA A 329 -18.94 1.93 -16.89
C ALA A 329 -19.09 3.46 -16.77
N GLY A 330 -19.84 4.10 -17.67
CA GLY A 330 -20.02 5.55 -17.58
C GLY A 330 -20.32 6.20 -18.92
N THR A 331 -20.38 7.55 -18.96
CA THR A 331 -20.83 8.26 -20.19
C THR A 331 -20.07 9.56 -20.52
N VAL A 332 -18.85 9.79 -20.05
CA VAL A 332 -18.07 11.01 -20.43
C VAL A 332 -16.67 10.69 -20.96
N GLY A 333 -15.98 9.71 -20.38
CA GLY A 333 -14.67 9.26 -20.86
C GLY A 333 -13.52 10.21 -20.51
N GLY A 334 -12.41 9.62 -20.09
CA GLY A 334 -11.09 10.20 -19.96
C GLY A 334 -10.28 10.17 -21.25
N ALA A 335 -9.37 11.14 -21.48
CA ALA A 335 -8.45 11.06 -22.61
C ALA A 335 -7.18 10.29 -22.21
N ASP A 336 -7.20 8.99 -22.43
CA ASP A 336 -6.27 8.07 -21.76
C ASP A 336 -5.07 7.68 -22.61
N PHE A 337 -4.00 7.28 -21.92
CA PHE A 337 -2.84 6.62 -22.50
C PHE A 337 -2.72 5.21 -21.93
N LEU A 338 -3.01 4.21 -22.75
CA LEU A 338 -2.96 2.80 -22.39
C LEU A 338 -1.85 2.10 -23.17
N ASP A 339 -0.96 1.42 -22.48
CA ASP A 339 0.08 0.55 -23.04
C ASP A 339 -0.07 -0.84 -22.41
N GLY A 340 -0.40 -1.86 -23.21
CA GLY A 340 -0.52 -3.25 -22.75
C GLY A 340 0.85 -3.80 -22.39
N GLY A 341 1.76 -3.83 -23.37
CA GLY A 341 3.15 -4.21 -23.17
C GLY A 341 3.43 -5.58 -23.78
N GLU A 342 4.17 -6.45 -23.07
CA GLU A 342 4.46 -7.80 -23.54
C GLU A 342 3.34 -8.77 -23.15
N GLY A 343 2.59 -9.30 -24.10
CA GLY A 343 1.64 -10.38 -23.80
C GLY A 343 0.44 -10.41 -24.73
N ILE A 344 -0.72 -10.81 -24.20
CA ILE A 344 -2.00 -10.77 -24.92
C ILE A 344 -2.95 -9.90 -24.13
N ASP A 345 -3.04 -8.65 -24.53
CA ASP A 345 -3.69 -7.63 -23.74
C ASP A 345 -5.07 -7.28 -24.28
N THR A 346 -5.94 -6.85 -23.36
CA THR A 346 -7.24 -6.27 -23.68
C THR A 346 -7.29 -4.85 -23.13
N LEU A 347 -7.36 -3.88 -24.04
CA LEU A 347 -7.37 -2.46 -23.73
C LEU A 347 -8.74 -1.87 -24.07
N LYS A 348 -9.34 -1.16 -23.12
CA LYS A 348 -10.61 -0.44 -23.26
C LYS A 348 -10.43 0.98 -22.76
N ALA A 349 -10.41 1.93 -23.69
CA ALA A 349 -10.11 3.31 -23.33
C ALA A 349 -11.34 4.05 -22.78
N GLY A 350 -12.40 4.14 -23.57
CA GLY A 350 -13.59 4.89 -23.19
C GLY A 350 -13.98 5.87 -24.29
N PRO A 351 -15.10 6.59 -24.20
CA PRO A 351 -15.65 7.31 -25.34
C PRO A 351 -14.90 8.59 -25.76
N ALA A 352 -13.72 8.91 -25.20
CA ALA A 352 -13.08 10.20 -25.37
C ALA A 352 -12.10 10.26 -26.56
N GLY A 353 -10.80 10.21 -26.37
CA GLY A 353 -9.85 10.52 -27.43
C GLY A 353 -8.49 10.04 -27.04
N ASP A 354 -8.28 8.76 -27.31
CA ASP A 354 -7.34 7.97 -26.52
C ASP A 354 -6.15 7.50 -27.33
N PHE A 355 -5.09 7.14 -26.61
CA PHE A 355 -3.93 6.49 -27.17
C PHE A 355 -3.85 5.06 -26.63
N LEU A 356 -3.87 4.09 -27.53
CA LEU A 356 -3.74 2.66 -27.20
C LEU A 356 -2.48 2.09 -27.87
N SER A 357 -1.68 1.37 -27.10
CA SER A 357 -0.54 0.60 -27.57
C SER A 357 -0.74 -0.83 -27.09
N GLY A 358 -0.92 -1.80 -27.98
CA GLY A 358 -0.93 -3.22 -27.57
C GLY A 358 0.46 -3.64 -27.10
N GLY A 359 1.50 -3.18 -27.79
CA GLY A 359 2.89 -3.35 -27.37
C GLY A 359 3.79 -3.77 -28.53
N PRO A 360 4.95 -4.38 -28.26
CA PRO A 360 5.84 -4.90 -29.30
C PRO A 360 5.31 -6.21 -29.94
N ASP A 361 4.83 -6.13 -31.19
CA ASP A 361 4.42 -7.32 -31.96
C ASP A 361 5.59 -8.29 -32.20
N GLY A 362 5.43 -9.58 -31.84
CA GLY A 362 6.45 -10.56 -32.22
C GLY A 362 6.19 -12.05 -31.92
N GLN A 363 5.76 -12.39 -30.71
CA GLN A 363 5.57 -13.80 -30.29
C GLN A 363 4.37 -14.06 -29.38
N ASP A 364 3.85 -13.01 -28.77
CA ASP A 364 2.66 -13.07 -27.92
C ASP A 364 1.44 -12.90 -28.84
N GLY A 365 0.28 -13.41 -28.44
CA GLY A 365 -0.90 -13.51 -29.30
C GLY A 365 -1.50 -12.14 -29.69
N PRO A 366 -2.74 -12.10 -30.20
CA PRO A 366 -3.30 -10.85 -30.71
C PRO A 366 -3.80 -9.95 -29.58
N ASP A 367 -3.28 -8.74 -29.50
CA ASP A 367 -3.78 -7.69 -28.61
C ASP A 367 -5.12 -7.14 -29.12
N ALA A 368 -6.02 -6.86 -28.18
CA ALA A 368 -7.36 -6.37 -28.45
C ALA A 368 -7.53 -4.94 -27.91
N CYS A 369 -7.55 -3.97 -28.82
CA CYS A 369 -7.71 -2.56 -28.49
C CYS A 369 -9.10 -2.07 -28.90
N ASP A 370 -9.89 -1.65 -27.93
CA ASP A 370 -11.23 -1.09 -28.10
C ASP A 370 -11.24 0.37 -27.63
N GLY A 371 -11.37 1.30 -28.57
CA GLY A 371 -11.55 2.71 -28.24
C GLY A 371 -12.93 3.00 -27.65
N GLU A 372 -13.94 2.12 -27.81
CA GLU A 372 -15.33 2.31 -27.34
C GLU A 372 -16.10 3.54 -27.85
N GLY A 373 -15.41 4.57 -28.37
CA GLY A 373 -15.94 5.74 -29.06
C GLY A 373 -14.89 6.84 -29.10
N GLY A 374 -15.18 7.96 -29.77
CA GLY A 374 -14.23 9.07 -29.79
C GLY A 374 -13.31 9.10 -31.00
N ALA A 375 -12.16 9.76 -30.85
CA ALA A 375 -11.18 9.98 -31.92
C ALA A 375 -9.81 9.48 -31.47
N ASP A 376 -9.65 8.16 -31.60
CA ASP A 376 -8.56 7.45 -30.94
C ASP A 376 -7.42 7.12 -31.89
N PHE A 377 -6.27 6.80 -31.31
CA PHE A 377 -5.09 6.35 -32.01
C PHE A 377 -4.58 5.05 -31.39
N ALA A 378 -4.47 4.00 -32.20
CA ALA A 378 -3.95 2.71 -31.76
C ALA A 378 -2.71 2.26 -32.57
N THR A 379 -1.75 1.67 -31.88
CA THR A 379 -0.55 1.05 -32.47
C THR A 379 -0.27 -0.31 -31.85
N GLY A 380 0.34 -1.23 -32.61
CA GLY A 380 0.69 -2.56 -32.10
C GLY A 380 -0.51 -3.35 -31.60
N CYS A 381 -1.68 -3.22 -32.27
CA CYS A 381 -2.90 -3.93 -31.91
C CYS A 381 -3.36 -4.78 -33.09
N GLU A 382 -3.53 -6.09 -32.90
CA GLU A 382 -3.99 -7.02 -33.93
C GLU A 382 -5.51 -6.97 -34.14
N THR A 383 -6.26 -6.70 -33.06
CA THR A 383 -7.72 -6.58 -33.07
C THR A 383 -8.13 -5.19 -32.66
N LEU A 384 -8.91 -4.53 -33.51
CA LEU A 384 -9.38 -3.16 -33.29
C LEU A 384 -10.91 -3.12 -33.23
N ALA A 385 -11.44 -2.42 -32.22
CA ALA A 385 -12.84 -2.07 -32.08
C ALA A 385 -12.96 -0.60 -31.65
N GLY A 386 -14.08 0.05 -31.93
CA GLY A 386 -14.31 1.44 -31.49
C GLY A 386 -13.50 2.55 -32.22
N LEU A 387 -12.47 2.21 -33.00
CA LEU A 387 -11.59 3.19 -33.66
C LEU A 387 -12.10 3.62 -35.08
N PRO A 388 -11.91 4.90 -35.50
CA PRO A 388 -12.35 5.43 -36.80
C PRO A 388 -11.56 4.99 -38.05
#